data_AF-A0A917S747-F1
#
_entry.id   AF-A0A917S747-F1
#
_cell.length_a   1.000
_cell.length_b   1.000
_cell.length_c   1.000
_cell.angle_alpha   90.00
_cell.angle_beta   90.00
_cell.angle_gamma   90.00
#
_symmetry.space_group_name_H-M   'P 1'
#
loop_
_entity.id
_entity.type
_entity.pdbx_description
1 polymer ?
#
loop_
_entity_poly.entity_id
_entity_poly.type
_entity_poly.pdbx_seq_one_letter_code
_entity_poly.pdbx_strand_id
1 'polypeptide(L)' 'MERVVEELKQSHKVKDVPIHMIFNMWIGLVHYYLMNRQLFSPDQSVIAQHRDELITSFLQLLYKGE' A
#
# COMPACT_ATOMS: atom_id res chain seq x y z
N MET A 1 -3.65 11.66 5.03
CA MET A 1 -4.05 10.47 4.24
C MET A 1 -5.52 10.52 3.88
N GLU A 2 -6.41 10.76 4.85
CA GLU A 2 -7.86 10.89 4.66
C GLU A 2 -8.25 11.84 3.52
N ARG A 3 -7.69 13.07 3.48
CA ARG A 3 -7.95 14.05 2.42
C ARG A 3 -7.56 13.56 1.01
N VAL A 4 -6.41 12.90 0.89
CA VAL A 4 -5.91 12.35 -0.39
C VAL A 4 -6.81 11.21 -0.88
N VAL A 5 -7.26 10.35 0.03
CA VAL A 5 -8.18 9.27 -0.30
C VAL A 5 -9.53 9.80 -0.75
N GLU A 6 -10.04 10.85 -0.10
CA GLU A 6 -11.30 11.50 -0.48
C GLU A 6 -11.21 12.16 -1.86
N GLU A 7 -10.12 12.90 -2.14
CA GLU A 7 -9.84 13.48 -3.46
C GLU A 7 -9.76 12.38 -4.55
N LEU A 8 -9.12 11.25 -4.23
CA LEU A 8 -9.04 10.10 -5.14
C LEU A 8 -10.42 9.46 -5.39
N LYS A 9 -11.24 9.30 -4.35
CA LYS A 9 -12.61 8.79 -4.49
C LYS A 9 -13.46 9.67 -5.39
N GLN A 10 -13.38 10.99 -5.20
CA GLN A 10 -14.09 11.97 -6.03
C GLN A 10 -13.66 11.88 -7.50
N SER A 11 -12.38 11.59 -7.77
CA SER A 11 -11.88 11.40 -9.13
C SER A 11 -12.40 10.13 -9.84
N HIS A 12 -13.16 9.26 -9.15
CA HIS A 12 -13.67 7.96 -9.62
C HIS A 12 -12.60 6.94 -10.06
N LYS A 13 -11.31 7.28 -9.93
CA LYS A 13 -10.17 6.45 -10.32
C LYS A 13 -9.92 5.27 -9.37
N VAL A 14 -10.30 5.41 -8.09
CA VAL A 14 -10.10 4.38 -7.07
C VAL A 14 -11.38 3.59 -6.78
N LYS A 15 -11.20 2.35 -6.31
CA LYS A 15 -12.27 1.49 -5.83
C LYS A 15 -12.95 2.14 -4.62
N ASP A 16 -14.26 1.92 -4.48
CA ASP A 16 -14.98 2.40 -3.31
C ASP A 16 -14.72 1.48 -2.11
N VAL A 17 -13.58 1.70 -1.47
CA VAL A 17 -13.14 0.99 -0.27
C VAL A 17 -13.21 1.96 0.91
N PRO A 18 -13.71 1.55 2.10
CA PRO A 18 -13.70 2.40 3.28
C PRO A 18 -12.27 2.87 3.64
N ILE A 19 -12.13 4.12 4.11
CA ILE A 19 -10.81 4.72 4.42
C ILE A 19 -10.02 3.89 5.44
N HIS A 20 -10.70 3.37 6.47
CA HIS A 20 -10.06 2.51 7.47
C HIS A 20 -9.52 1.22 6.86
N MET A 21 -10.18 0.65 5.85
CA MET A 21 -9.69 -0.55 5.15
C MET A 21 -8.46 -0.22 4.30
N ILE A 22 -8.43 0.94 3.64
CA ILE A 22 -7.26 1.42 2.89
C ILE A 22 -6.04 1.52 3.81
N PHE A 23 -6.23 2.09 5.00
CA PHE A 23 -5.17 2.18 6.01
C PHE A 23 -4.73 0.80 6.50
N ASN A 24 -5.67 -0.09 6.83
CA ASN A 24 -5.37 -1.44 7.30
C ASN A 24 -4.61 -2.26 6.25
N MET A 25 -4.96 -2.13 4.97
CA MET A 25 -4.23 -2.80 3.89
C MET A 25 -2.79 -2.28 3.77
N TRP A 26 -2.59 -0.96 3.83
CA TRP A 26 -1.24 -0.38 3.78
C TRP A 26 -0.37 -0.85 4.96
N ILE A 27 -0.90 -0.72 6.18
CA ILE A 27 -0.18 -1.15 7.39
C ILE A 27 0.06 -2.66 7.39
N GLY A 28 -0.92 -3.46 6.98
CA GLY A 28 -0.78 -4.91 6.86
C GLY A 28 0.32 -5.31 5.89
N LEU A 29 0.39 -4.68 4.72
CA LEU A 29 1.42 -4.93 3.72
C LEU A 29 2.82 -4.57 4.24
N VAL A 30 2.98 -3.38 4.82
CA VAL A 30 4.26 -2.93 5.37
C VAL A 30 4.69 -3.82 6.55
N HIS A 31 3.78 -4.13 7.48
CA HIS A 31 4.07 -5.00 8.61
C HIS A 31 4.47 -6.41 8.17
N TYR A 32 3.82 -6.96 7.15
CA TYR A 32 4.17 -8.28 6.63
C TYR A 32 5.62 -8.32 6.12
N TYR A 33 6.04 -7.30 5.38
CA TYR A 33 7.41 -7.18 4.88
C TYR A 33 8.42 -7.02 6.02
N LEU A 34 8.14 -6.17 7.00
CA LEU A 34 9.02 -5.94 8.14
C LEU A 34 9.14 -7.16 9.06
N MET A 35 8.02 -7.81 9.37
CA MET A 35 7.99 -8.96 10.27
C MET A 35 8.63 -10.19 9.64
N ASN A 36 8.59 -10.29 8.31
CA ASN A 36 9.27 -11.33 7.54
C ASN A 36 10.56 -10.81 6.90
N ARG A 37 11.30 -9.92 7.57
CA ARG A 37 12.54 -9.34 7.03
C ARG A 37 13.53 -10.38 6.52
N GLN A 38 13.63 -11.54 7.17
CA GLN A 38 14.55 -12.60 6.75
C GLN A 38 14.18 -13.21 5.39
N LEU A 39 12.90 -13.17 5.02
CA LEU A 39 12.42 -13.61 3.70
C LEU A 39 12.69 -12.56 2.63
N PHE A 40 12.46 -11.28 2.95
CA PHE A 40 12.44 -10.21 1.95
C PHE A 40 13.78 -9.49 1.79
N SER A 41 14.57 -9.39 2.86
CA SER A 41 15.86 -8.69 2.87
C SER A 41 16.68 -9.14 4.09
N PRO A 42 17.38 -10.30 3.99
CA PRO A 42 18.17 -10.84 5.09
C PRO A 42 19.19 -9.84 5.66
N ASP A 43 19.93 -9.17 4.75
CA ASP A 43 21.12 -8.39 5.09
C ASP A 43 20.96 -6.88 4.89
N GLN A 44 19.82 -6.42 4.37
CA GLN A 44 19.57 -5.01 4.04
C GLN A 44 18.27 -4.49 4.66
N SER A 45 18.03 -3.19 4.50
CA SER A 45 16.75 -2.58 4.88
C SER A 45 15.64 -2.99 3.90
N VAL A 46 14.63 -3.68 4.43
CA VAL A 46 13.44 -4.09 3.67
C VAL A 46 12.78 -2.90 2.96
N ILE A 47 12.64 -1.76 3.64
CA ILE A 47 12.01 -0.57 3.06
C ILE A 47 12.89 0.04 1.96
N ALA A 48 14.21 0.07 2.15
CA ALA A 48 15.10 0.62 1.13
C ALA A 48 15.04 -0.18 -0.18
N GLN A 49 14.92 -1.51 -0.07
CA GLN A 49 14.89 -2.42 -1.21
C GLN A 49 13.52 -2.49 -1.88
N HIS A 50 12.43 -2.43 -1.10
CA HIS A 50 11.08 -2.76 -1.59
C HIS A 50 10.10 -1.58 -1.62
N ARG A 51 10.50 -0.35 -1.24
CA ARG A 51 9.59 0.81 -1.20
C ARG A 51 8.81 1.02 -2.49
N ASP A 52 9.46 0.89 -3.64
CA ASP A 52 8.86 1.23 -4.93
C ASP A 52 7.83 0.16 -5.33
N GLU A 53 8.14 -1.12 -5.05
CA GLU A 53 7.21 -2.24 -5.23
C GLU A 53 6.00 -2.13 -4.30
N LEU A 54 6.23 -1.83 -3.01
CA LEU A 54 5.17 -1.67 -2.01
C LEU A 54 4.20 -0.55 -2.40
N ILE A 55 4.73 0.62 -2.80
CA ILE A 55 3.92 1.75 -3.25
C ILE A 55 3.14 1.37 -4.51
N THR A 56 3.81 0.81 -5.51
CA THR A 56 3.19 0.46 -6.80
C THR A 56 2.08 -0.56 -6.63
N SER A 57 2.35 -1.63 -5.88
CA SER A 57 1.39 -2.71 -5.61
C SER A 57 0.18 -2.19 -4.83
N PHE A 58 0.42 -1.37 -3.81
CA PHE A 58 -0.66 -0.76 -3.04
C PHE A 58 -1.54 0.15 -3.91
N LEU A 59 -0.95 0.98 -4.77
CA LEU A 59 -1.70 1.82 -5.69
C LEU A 59 -2.51 0.97 -6.69
N GLN A 60 -1.95 -0.09 -7.25
CA GLN A 60 -2.68 -1.02 -8.14
C GLN A 60 -3.88 -1.68 -7.45
N LEU A 61 -3.78 -1.99 -6.15
CA LEU A 61 -4.92 -2.51 -5.39
C LEU A 61 -6.03 -1.47 -5.23
N LEU A 62 -5.68 -0.18 -5.13
CA LEU A 62 -6.64 0.91 -4.93
C LEU A 62 -7.28 1.38 -6.23
N TYR A 63 -6.55 1.45 -7.33
CA TYR A 63 -7.10 1.88 -8.61
C TYR A 63 -8.05 0.81 -9.18
N LYS A 64 -9.11 1.27 -9.85
CA LYS A 64 -9.96 0.36 -10.63
C LYS A 64 -9.11 -0.23 -11.77
N GLY A 65 -9.23 -1.52 -12.01
CA GLY A 65 -8.63 -2.12 -13.21
C GLY A 65 -9.30 -1.54 -14.45
N GLU A 66 -8.53 -1.36 -15.53
CA GLU A 66 -9.07 -1.06 -16.86
C GLU A 66 -10.01 -2.17 -17.35
#